data_AF-A0A163MIV3-F1
#
_entry.id   AF-A0A163MIV3-F1
#
_cell.length_a   1.000
_cell.length_b   1.000
_cell.length_c   1.000
_cell.angle_alpha   90.00
_cell.angle_beta   90.00
_cell.angle_gamma   90.00
#
_symmetry.space_group_name_H-M   'P 1'
#
loop_
_entity.id
_entity.type
_entity.pdbx_description
1 polymer ?
#
loop_
_entity_poly.entity_id
_entity_poly.type
_entity_poly.pdbx_seq_one_letter_code
_entity_poly.pdbx_strand_id
1 'polypeptide(L)'
;MAPIAKNNAFGAGSPSWNLSFPEGNLTAAEIIAYLPHWLKSIDVILRFVNHGGRSVTVTHLLHKLRIMPSANYQANSTTIMMHYAMRRAGHEEWTIGTRHEYENDREYDENSLYVGDFRPPRITHPKNVSTKQKGKDVELARNCAADPISFKDLALHIKEHPSGHDALDLTRCVDYALKHPKEQWLFPTDFEKLVKHLGGPLLVTHSHLDSQVFKRYDALFKAHGPGRLPAKYNKKAKTESEIDTDSNTDSDTDTESTSTPEPKPKPKKSNKRTATRKTKKVMREARGSALTGVASLSQGKRGFDEMEEGNDDEGGRRRSGRVKKAPVYFDNDDATDVEIMDTGYVTPRKKRNLSRVPPMPKEEESDFEATEELESDDEKLPIVDEAANDSDFCTPTAARSRRLASGQFIQQQSPAILMEQFRAGLAAAKPAHKTFMDHTPEMVAAARAYEHRLPLYLTPPALSANRMIIDPYTVYLYAQDGCRNEDELWASALSTYRFGGPRRHSPFRELYRLTEPMVWDTSDWAENIRWAKEQYKEFGVETWTEYDDHLDCITRWRMQTMWVSEEVICAGM
;
A
#
# COMPACT_ATOMS: atom_id res chain seq x y z
N MET A 1 13.29 -23.29 -6.60
CA MET A 1 12.84 -22.02 -5.99
C MET A 1 11.42 -22.19 -5.49
N ALA A 2 11.12 -21.79 -4.26
CA ALA A 2 9.75 -21.86 -3.72
C ALA A 2 8.79 -21.03 -4.60
N PRO A 3 7.56 -21.52 -4.86
CA PRO A 3 6.62 -20.83 -5.73
C PRO A 3 6.33 -19.42 -5.21
N ILE A 4 6.55 -18.41 -6.05
CA ILE A 4 6.29 -17.00 -5.73
C ILE A 4 4.79 -16.86 -5.44
N ALA A 5 4.44 -16.37 -4.26
CA ALA A 5 3.06 -16.14 -3.92
C ALA A 5 2.44 -15.13 -4.91
N LYS A 6 1.35 -15.51 -5.60
CA LYS A 6 0.61 -14.63 -6.54
C LYS A 6 0.22 -13.26 -5.93
N ASN A 7 0.17 -13.17 -4.60
CA ASN A 7 -0.12 -11.94 -3.85
C ASN A 7 1.12 -11.41 -3.10
N ASN A 8 2.24 -11.24 -3.79
CA ASN A 8 3.45 -10.69 -3.19
C ASN A 8 3.43 -9.15 -3.22
N ALA A 9 2.88 -8.54 -2.17
CA ALA A 9 2.76 -7.08 -2.04
C ALA A 9 4.11 -6.33 -2.03
N PHE A 10 5.23 -7.02 -1.78
CA PHE A 10 6.56 -6.42 -1.61
C PHE A 10 7.54 -6.77 -2.74
N GLY A 11 7.07 -7.48 -3.78
CA GLY A 11 7.87 -7.85 -4.95
C GLY A 11 8.55 -9.22 -4.81
N ALA A 12 8.86 -9.85 -5.95
CA ALA A 12 9.31 -11.23 -6.05
C ALA A 12 10.56 -11.55 -5.21
N GLY A 13 11.47 -10.59 -5.00
CA GLY A 13 12.66 -10.75 -4.15
C GLY A 13 12.40 -10.64 -2.63
N SER A 14 11.15 -10.54 -2.19
CA SER A 14 10.86 -10.49 -0.74
C SER A 14 10.83 -11.88 -0.11
N PRO A 15 11.49 -12.11 1.03
CA PRO A 15 11.49 -13.40 1.71
C PRO A 15 10.10 -13.90 2.09
N SER A 16 9.95 -15.22 2.19
CA SER A 16 8.70 -15.85 2.62
C SER A 16 8.31 -15.39 4.03
N TRP A 17 7.01 -15.20 4.28
CA TRP A 17 6.52 -14.93 5.64
C TRP A 17 6.76 -16.12 6.58
N ASN A 18 6.95 -17.34 6.05
CA ASN A 18 7.24 -18.54 6.82
C ASN A 18 8.75 -18.78 6.99
N LEU A 19 9.60 -17.78 6.75
CA LEU A 19 11.00 -17.88 7.14
C LEU A 19 11.11 -17.81 8.66
N SER A 20 11.89 -18.70 9.28
CA SER A 20 12.10 -18.70 10.73
C SER A 20 12.85 -17.45 11.18
N PHE A 21 12.68 -17.08 12.45
CA PHE A 21 13.44 -16.00 13.07
C PHE A 21 14.83 -16.50 13.49
N PRO A 22 15.88 -15.68 13.37
CA PRO A 22 17.22 -16.02 13.83
C PRO A 22 17.35 -15.77 15.34
N GLU A 23 18.37 -16.37 15.93
CA GLU A 23 18.83 -16.03 17.27
C GLU A 23 19.61 -14.71 17.25
N GLY A 24 18.98 -13.62 17.73
CA GLY A 24 19.66 -12.33 17.89
C GLY A 24 18.74 -11.11 17.87
N ASN A 25 19.38 -9.93 17.85
CA ASN A 25 18.70 -8.63 17.92
C ASN A 25 18.52 -8.03 16.53
N LEU A 26 17.30 -7.62 16.21
CA LEU A 26 16.97 -6.92 14.96
C LEU A 26 16.20 -5.64 15.25
N THR A 27 16.53 -4.54 14.59
CA THR A 27 15.74 -3.31 14.68
C THR A 27 14.43 -3.43 13.89
N ALA A 28 13.41 -2.63 14.24
CA ALA A 28 12.20 -2.52 13.42
C ALA A 28 12.52 -2.12 11.95
N ALA A 29 13.53 -1.28 11.73
CA ALA A 29 13.94 -0.85 10.40
C ALA A 29 14.58 -1.99 9.59
N GLU A 30 15.39 -2.84 10.21
CA GLU A 30 15.95 -4.05 9.57
C GLU A 30 14.86 -5.04 9.18
N ILE A 31 13.89 -5.29 10.08
CA ILE A 31 12.74 -6.17 9.78
C ILE A 31 11.93 -5.61 8.61
N ILE A 32 11.62 -4.31 8.61
CA ILE A 32 10.84 -3.69 7.53
C ILE A 32 11.61 -3.66 6.20
N ALA A 33 12.92 -3.38 6.25
CA ALA A 33 13.78 -3.35 5.08
C ALA A 33 13.90 -4.74 4.47
N TYR A 34 14.40 -5.73 5.21
CA TYR A 34 14.80 -7.01 4.64
C TYR A 34 13.68 -8.06 4.63
N LEU A 35 12.76 -7.98 5.59
CA LEU A 35 11.79 -9.05 5.89
C LEU A 35 10.36 -8.49 6.00
N PRO A 36 9.86 -7.71 5.02
CA PRO A 36 8.59 -7.00 5.13
C PRO A 36 7.38 -7.92 5.31
N HIS A 37 7.48 -9.18 4.87
CA HIS A 37 6.43 -10.19 5.05
C HIS A 37 6.30 -10.70 6.49
N TRP A 38 7.28 -10.43 7.37
CA TRP A 38 7.16 -10.68 8.81
C TRP A 38 6.17 -9.75 9.50
N LEU A 39 5.67 -8.70 8.83
CA LEU A 39 4.50 -7.94 9.28
C LEU A 39 3.20 -8.77 9.33
N LYS A 40 3.26 -10.06 8.96
CA LYS A 40 2.22 -11.05 9.15
C LYS A 40 2.41 -11.90 10.41
N SER A 41 3.54 -11.84 11.09
CA SER A 41 3.74 -12.51 12.39
C SER A 41 3.05 -11.69 13.47
N ILE A 42 2.27 -12.34 14.34
CA ILE A 42 1.61 -11.67 15.46
C ILE A 42 2.64 -11.08 16.43
N ASP A 43 3.78 -11.75 16.62
CA ASP A 43 4.81 -11.30 17.56
C ASP A 43 5.47 -10.00 17.07
N VAL A 44 5.73 -9.89 15.76
CA VAL A 44 6.22 -8.65 15.15
C VAL A 44 5.18 -7.54 15.22
N ILE A 45 3.91 -7.86 14.97
CA ILE A 45 2.82 -6.87 15.03
C ILE A 45 2.68 -6.31 16.45
N LEU A 46 2.60 -7.17 17.46
CA LEU A 46 2.45 -6.79 18.86
C LEU A 46 3.66 -5.98 19.33
N ARG A 47 4.89 -6.45 19.07
CA ARG A 47 6.12 -5.70 19.35
C ARG A 47 6.09 -4.30 18.74
N PHE A 48 5.81 -4.20 17.43
CA PHE A 48 5.80 -2.91 16.75
C PHE A 48 4.75 -1.97 17.33
N VAL A 49 3.53 -2.46 17.50
CA VAL A 49 2.40 -1.64 17.95
C VAL A 49 2.59 -1.20 19.40
N ASN A 50 3.07 -2.08 20.29
CA ASN A 50 3.38 -1.76 21.68
C ASN A 50 4.46 -0.68 21.78
N HIS A 51 5.47 -0.72 20.90
CA HIS A 51 6.51 0.30 20.84
C HIS A 51 6.12 1.55 20.02
N GLY A 52 4.83 1.79 19.78
CA GLY A 52 4.34 3.01 19.13
C GLY A 52 4.36 2.99 17.60
N GLY A 53 4.57 1.83 16.99
CA GLY A 53 4.46 1.61 15.56
C GLY A 53 3.05 1.85 15.05
N ARG A 54 2.90 2.80 14.12
CA ARG A 54 1.64 3.09 13.42
C ARG A 54 1.74 2.60 11.98
N SER A 55 0.62 2.17 11.40
CA SER A 55 0.60 1.70 10.01
C SER A 55 1.13 2.73 9.02
N VAL A 56 0.84 4.02 9.23
CA VAL A 56 1.37 5.13 8.43
C VAL A 56 2.90 5.20 8.51
N THR A 57 3.46 5.09 9.71
CA THR A 57 4.91 5.13 9.94
C THR A 57 5.60 3.92 9.32
N VAL A 58 5.03 2.71 9.47
CA VAL A 58 5.53 1.49 8.84
C VAL A 58 5.48 1.58 7.31
N THR A 59 4.40 2.09 6.73
CA THR A 59 4.32 2.33 5.28
C THR A 59 5.38 3.32 4.81
N HIS A 60 5.62 4.38 5.58
CA HIS A 60 6.66 5.36 5.24
C HIS A 60 8.06 4.72 5.24
N LEU A 61 8.36 3.91 6.26
CA LEU A 61 9.59 3.11 6.32
C LEU A 61 9.71 2.17 5.11
N LEU A 62 8.64 1.46 4.73
CA LEU A 62 8.62 0.61 3.53
C LEU A 62 8.96 1.39 2.26
N HIS A 63 8.38 2.57 2.05
CA HIS A 63 8.66 3.40 0.87
C HIS A 63 10.07 4.00 0.86
N LYS A 64 10.64 4.25 2.04
CA LYS A 64 12.01 4.73 2.16
C LYS A 64 13.00 3.61 1.85
N LEU A 65 12.84 2.47 2.51
CA LEU A 65 13.84 1.40 2.54
C LEU A 65 13.69 0.42 1.38
N ARG A 66 12.53 0.31 0.74
CA ARG A 66 12.27 -0.68 -0.32
C ARG A 66 11.73 -0.07 -1.61
N ILE A 67 12.04 -0.74 -2.72
CA ILE A 67 11.42 -0.54 -4.02
C ILE A 67 10.15 -1.38 -4.04
N MET A 68 8.98 -0.71 -4.02
CA MET A 68 7.69 -1.38 -4.02
C MET A 68 7.23 -1.71 -5.45
N PRO A 69 6.67 -2.91 -5.71
CA PRO A 69 6.19 -3.28 -7.04
C PRO A 69 4.97 -2.44 -7.48
N SER A 70 4.23 -1.88 -6.52
CA SER A 70 3.12 -0.97 -6.76
C SER A 70 3.46 0.39 -6.16
N ALA A 71 3.38 1.45 -6.97
CA ALA A 71 3.54 2.83 -6.52
C ALA A 71 2.50 3.24 -5.46
N ASN A 72 1.38 2.51 -5.37
CA ASN A 72 0.23 2.84 -4.54
C ASN A 72 0.15 2.01 -3.25
N TYR A 73 1.26 1.55 -2.70
CA TYR A 73 1.21 0.89 -1.40
C TYR A 73 0.86 1.93 -0.31
N GLN A 74 -0.21 1.68 0.45
CA GLN A 74 -0.80 2.66 1.36
C GLN A 74 -0.84 2.14 2.80
N ALA A 75 -0.96 3.07 3.76
CA ALA A 75 -1.13 2.76 5.18
C ALA A 75 -2.30 1.79 5.47
N ASN A 76 -3.37 1.89 4.67
CA ASN A 76 -4.48 0.96 4.77
C ASN A 76 -4.07 -0.48 4.41
N SER A 77 -3.21 -0.66 3.40
CA SER A 77 -2.68 -1.99 3.02
C SER A 77 -1.85 -2.62 4.14
N THR A 78 -1.00 -1.83 4.81
CA THR A 78 -0.26 -2.28 6.00
C THR A 78 -1.22 -2.64 7.14
N THR A 79 -2.22 -1.79 7.40
CA THR A 79 -3.23 -2.03 8.44
C THR A 79 -4.00 -3.33 8.18
N ILE A 80 -4.46 -3.55 6.94
CA ILE A 80 -5.17 -4.78 6.53
C ILE A 80 -4.29 -6.01 6.73
N MET A 81 -3.00 -5.92 6.40
CA MET A 81 -2.07 -7.03 6.58
C MET A 81 -1.94 -7.44 8.06
N MET A 82 -1.75 -6.46 8.94
CA MET A 82 -1.66 -6.69 10.38
C MET A 82 -2.98 -7.23 10.95
N HIS A 83 -4.10 -6.61 10.61
CA HIS A 83 -5.43 -7.05 11.06
C HIS A 83 -5.74 -8.47 10.60
N TYR A 84 -5.40 -8.82 9.36
CA TYR A 84 -5.65 -10.15 8.84
C TYR A 84 -4.86 -11.22 9.59
N ALA A 85 -3.59 -10.96 9.93
CA ALA A 85 -2.78 -11.86 10.74
C ALA A 85 -3.36 -12.03 12.15
N MET A 86 -3.68 -10.93 12.84
CA MET A 86 -4.23 -10.95 14.20
C MET A 86 -5.56 -11.71 14.27
N ARG A 87 -6.49 -11.44 13.34
CA ARG A 87 -7.78 -12.15 13.28
C ARG A 87 -7.61 -13.64 13.05
N ARG A 88 -6.67 -14.03 12.20
CA ARG A 88 -6.40 -15.45 11.93
C ARG A 88 -5.77 -16.17 13.12
N ALA A 89 -5.11 -15.45 14.01
CA ALA A 89 -4.59 -15.97 15.27
C ALA A 89 -5.64 -16.03 16.38
N GLY A 90 -6.92 -15.72 16.09
CA GLY A 90 -8.02 -15.77 17.06
C GLY A 90 -8.38 -14.43 17.68
N HIS A 91 -7.69 -13.34 17.32
CA HIS A 91 -7.99 -12.01 17.84
C HIS A 91 -8.95 -11.25 16.90
N GLU A 92 -10.22 -11.67 16.84
CA GLU A 92 -11.18 -11.21 15.83
C GLU A 92 -11.50 -9.71 15.90
N GLU A 93 -11.67 -9.18 17.11
CA GLU A 93 -12.01 -7.77 17.36
C GLU A 93 -10.75 -6.89 17.55
N TRP A 94 -9.57 -7.48 17.35
CA TRP A 94 -8.33 -6.74 17.52
C TRP A 94 -8.20 -5.66 16.46
N THR A 95 -7.86 -4.47 16.94
CA THR A 95 -7.47 -3.33 16.14
C THR A 95 -6.27 -2.66 16.81
N ILE A 96 -5.55 -1.85 16.04
CA ILE A 96 -4.45 -1.03 16.58
C ILE A 96 -4.92 -0.16 17.77
N GLY A 97 -6.19 0.29 17.76
CA GLY A 97 -6.77 1.12 18.83
C GLY A 97 -7.18 0.33 20.07
N THR A 98 -7.71 -0.88 19.89
CA THR A 98 -8.17 -1.77 20.98
C THR A 98 -7.06 -2.65 21.55
N ARG A 99 -5.81 -2.49 21.09
CA ARG A 99 -4.67 -3.33 21.50
C ARG A 99 -4.49 -3.53 23.02
N HIS A 100 -4.85 -2.53 23.81
CA HIS A 100 -4.66 -2.50 25.26
C HIS A 100 -5.70 -3.35 26.00
N GLU A 101 -6.77 -3.73 25.31
CA GLU A 101 -7.83 -4.61 25.80
C GLU A 101 -7.48 -6.09 25.61
N TYR A 102 -6.42 -6.39 24.87
CA TYR A 102 -5.96 -7.74 24.61
C TYR A 102 -4.81 -8.11 25.53
N GLU A 103 -4.99 -9.21 26.23
CA GLU A 103 -3.91 -9.86 26.97
C GLU A 103 -2.88 -10.38 25.97
N ASN A 104 -1.65 -9.89 26.07
CA ASN A 104 -0.56 -10.48 25.31
C ASN A 104 -0.21 -11.81 25.98
N ASP A 105 -0.14 -12.88 25.19
CA ASP A 105 0.36 -14.18 25.65
C ASP A 105 1.86 -14.13 26.01
N ARG A 106 2.52 -13.01 25.70
CA ARG A 106 3.91 -12.71 26.01
C ARG A 106 4.08 -11.29 26.53
N GLU A 107 4.89 -11.14 27.56
CA GLU A 107 5.40 -9.85 27.99
C GLU A 107 6.53 -9.40 27.05
N TYR A 108 6.35 -8.26 26.39
CA TYR A 108 7.36 -7.67 25.53
C TYR A 108 8.17 -6.66 26.33
N ASP A 109 9.45 -6.96 26.56
CA ASP A 109 10.38 -5.98 27.12
C ASP A 109 10.62 -4.87 26.10
N GLU A 110 10.27 -3.63 26.47
CA GLU A 110 10.43 -2.44 25.63
C GLU A 110 11.89 -2.16 25.24
N ASN A 111 12.84 -2.70 26.01
CA ASN A 111 14.27 -2.54 25.79
C ASN A 111 14.89 -3.71 25.02
N SER A 112 14.11 -4.74 24.68
CA SER A 112 14.59 -5.91 23.96
C SER A 112 14.30 -5.81 22.46
N LEU A 113 15.33 -6.08 21.66
CA LEU A 113 15.23 -6.20 20.20
C LEU A 113 15.33 -7.65 19.73
N TYR A 114 15.40 -8.59 20.68
CA TYR A 114 15.58 -10.00 20.40
C TYR A 114 14.37 -10.58 19.68
N VAL A 115 14.62 -11.45 18.70
CA VAL A 115 13.59 -12.09 17.88
C VAL A 115 13.64 -13.62 17.88
N GLY A 116 14.57 -14.24 18.61
CA GLY A 116 14.77 -15.70 18.57
C GLY A 116 13.55 -16.49 19.05
N ASP A 117 12.75 -15.89 19.94
CA ASP A 117 11.52 -16.48 20.47
C ASP A 117 10.28 -16.16 19.62
N PHE A 118 10.39 -15.45 18.49
CA PHE A 118 9.26 -15.07 17.66
C PHE A 118 8.75 -16.24 16.82
N ARG A 119 7.43 -16.29 16.64
CA ARG A 119 6.74 -17.35 15.93
C ARG A 119 6.34 -16.88 14.53
N PRO A 120 6.68 -17.64 13.48
CA PRO A 120 6.24 -17.34 12.13
C PRO A 120 4.74 -17.68 11.94
N PRO A 121 4.07 -17.07 10.95
CA PRO A 121 2.65 -17.28 10.66
C PRO A 121 2.21 -18.75 10.59
N ARG A 122 3.05 -19.65 10.07
CA ARG A 122 2.78 -21.10 10.03
C ARG A 122 2.52 -21.72 11.41
N ILE A 123 3.09 -21.17 12.49
CA ILE A 123 2.93 -21.66 13.86
C ILE A 123 1.70 -21.00 14.49
N THR A 124 1.59 -19.68 14.40
CA THR A 124 0.57 -18.91 15.12
C THR A 124 -0.81 -18.96 14.49
N HIS A 125 -0.88 -19.06 13.16
CA HIS A 125 -2.15 -19.06 12.44
C HIS A 125 -2.02 -19.78 11.09
N PRO A 126 -1.77 -21.11 11.11
CA PRO A 126 -1.63 -21.90 9.89
C PRO A 126 -2.82 -21.71 8.95
N LYS A 127 -2.58 -21.85 7.65
CA LYS A 127 -3.66 -21.80 6.66
C LYS A 127 -4.53 -23.03 6.79
N ASN A 128 -5.79 -22.83 7.22
CA ASN A 128 -6.84 -23.86 7.16
C ASN A 128 -6.89 -24.44 5.75
N VAL A 129 -6.58 -25.72 5.64
CA VAL A 129 -6.69 -26.50 4.41
C VAL A 129 -8.16 -26.86 4.25
N SER A 130 -8.80 -26.38 3.19
CA SER A 130 -10.18 -26.78 2.91
C SER A 130 -10.16 -28.23 2.49
N THR A 131 -10.87 -29.10 3.22
CA THR A 131 -10.97 -30.56 2.94
C THR A 131 -11.45 -30.87 1.52
N LYS A 132 -12.03 -29.89 0.82
CA LYS A 132 -12.59 -30.02 -0.53
C LYS A 132 -11.58 -29.77 -1.66
N GLN A 133 -10.41 -29.18 -1.40
CA GLN A 133 -9.36 -29.02 -2.41
C GLN A 133 -8.42 -30.22 -2.35
N LYS A 134 -8.65 -31.20 -3.23
CA LYS A 134 -7.90 -32.47 -3.36
C LYS A 134 -6.42 -32.32 -3.78
N GLY A 135 -5.82 -31.13 -3.69
CA GLY A 135 -4.39 -30.91 -3.90
C GLY A 135 -3.65 -30.84 -2.57
N LYS A 136 -3.59 -31.95 -1.82
CA LYS A 136 -2.98 -31.99 -0.47
C LYS A 136 -1.53 -31.49 -0.45
N ASP A 137 -0.75 -31.76 -1.50
CA ASP A 137 0.70 -31.53 -1.48
C ASP A 137 1.09 -30.05 -1.63
N VAL A 138 0.43 -29.32 -2.54
CA VAL A 138 0.71 -27.88 -2.76
C VAL A 138 0.24 -27.03 -1.56
N GLU A 139 -0.75 -27.50 -0.79
CA GLU A 139 -1.29 -26.78 0.35
C GLU A 139 -0.55 -27.08 1.66
N LEU A 140 0.00 -28.30 1.85
CA LEU A 140 0.97 -28.58 2.90
C LEU A 140 2.17 -27.62 2.79
N ALA A 141 2.66 -27.42 1.56
CA ALA A 141 3.80 -26.53 1.29
C ALA A 141 3.58 -25.08 1.77
N ARG A 142 2.32 -24.60 1.89
CA ARG A 142 2.01 -23.24 2.35
C ARG A 142 2.17 -23.05 3.86
N ASN A 143 2.15 -24.12 4.64
CA ASN A 143 2.36 -24.10 6.08
C ASN A 143 3.72 -24.69 6.47
N CYS A 144 4.52 -25.15 5.50
CA CYS A 144 5.89 -25.58 5.75
C CYS A 144 6.79 -24.40 6.15
N ALA A 145 7.85 -24.72 6.90
CA ALA A 145 8.96 -23.81 7.08
C ALA A 145 9.55 -23.46 5.70
N ALA A 146 9.86 -22.19 5.47
CA ALA A 146 10.55 -21.79 4.26
C ALA A 146 12.02 -22.19 4.35
N ASP A 147 12.60 -22.58 3.22
CA ASP A 147 14.03 -22.86 3.13
C ASP A 147 14.86 -21.62 3.50
N PRO A 148 16.03 -21.80 4.14
CA PRO A 148 16.98 -20.71 4.32
C PRO A 148 17.35 -20.07 2.98
N ILE A 149 17.56 -18.76 2.99
CA ILE A 149 17.88 -17.95 1.80
C ILE A 149 19.25 -17.32 1.95
N SER A 150 19.91 -16.97 0.84
CA SER A 150 21.19 -16.28 0.92
C SER A 150 21.02 -14.90 1.56
N PHE A 151 21.96 -14.48 2.42
CA PHE A 151 21.99 -13.09 2.92
C PHE A 151 22.05 -12.07 1.79
N LYS A 152 22.66 -12.42 0.65
CA LYS A 152 22.71 -11.58 -0.54
C LYS A 152 21.31 -11.31 -1.10
N ASP A 153 20.43 -12.31 -1.04
CA ASP A 153 19.08 -12.20 -1.60
C ASP A 153 18.17 -11.30 -0.75
N LEU A 154 18.50 -11.09 0.53
CA LEU A 154 17.81 -10.09 1.36
C LEU A 154 17.96 -8.65 0.82
N ALA A 155 19.04 -8.37 0.08
CA ALA A 155 19.26 -7.07 -0.54
C ALA A 155 18.38 -6.82 -1.78
N LEU A 156 17.63 -7.82 -2.26
CA LEU A 156 16.76 -7.66 -3.43
C LEU A 156 15.59 -6.71 -3.12
N HIS A 157 15.43 -5.71 -4.00
CA HIS A 157 14.45 -4.63 -3.88
C HIS A 157 14.64 -3.71 -2.66
N ILE A 158 15.83 -3.68 -2.07
CA ILE A 158 16.20 -2.64 -1.11
C ILE A 158 16.53 -1.36 -1.87
N LYS A 159 15.88 -0.26 -1.48
CA LYS A 159 16.15 1.09 -2.01
C LYS A 159 17.27 1.77 -1.22
N GLU A 160 17.20 1.66 0.11
CA GLU A 160 18.18 2.21 1.04
C GLU A 160 18.39 1.18 2.15
N HIS A 161 19.63 0.76 2.35
CA HIS A 161 19.97 -0.11 3.47
C HIS A 161 19.80 0.66 4.78
N PRO A 162 19.22 0.05 5.84
CA PRO A 162 19.22 0.66 7.16
C PRO A 162 20.64 1.06 7.56
N SER A 163 20.82 2.20 8.21
CA SER A 163 22.14 2.70 8.60
C SER A 163 22.08 3.44 9.93
N GLY A 164 23.25 3.65 10.56
CA GLY A 164 23.34 4.36 11.84
C GLY A 164 22.47 3.71 12.92
N HIS A 165 21.57 4.49 13.52
CA HIS A 165 20.66 4.01 14.58
C HIS A 165 19.49 3.13 14.08
N ASP A 166 19.36 2.94 12.77
CA ASP A 166 18.36 2.04 12.19
C ASP A 166 18.96 0.66 11.86
N ALA A 167 20.28 0.48 12.02
CA ALA A 167 20.98 -0.76 11.67
C ALA A 167 21.59 -1.44 12.90
N LEU A 168 21.58 -2.78 12.90
CA LEU A 168 22.30 -3.63 13.83
C LEU A 168 23.03 -4.74 13.04
N ASP A 169 22.88 -5.99 13.47
CA ASP A 169 23.65 -7.12 13.01
C ASP A 169 23.17 -7.64 11.65
N LEU A 170 21.88 -7.53 11.33
CA LEU A 170 21.37 -8.00 10.04
C LEU A 170 21.85 -7.16 8.88
N THR A 171 21.86 -5.82 9.02
CA THR A 171 22.46 -4.95 8.02
C THR A 171 23.93 -5.33 7.79
N ARG A 172 24.72 -5.55 8.87
CA ARG A 172 26.14 -5.94 8.76
C ARG A 172 26.31 -7.27 8.01
N CYS A 173 25.49 -8.26 8.33
CA CYS A 173 25.50 -9.57 7.69
C CYS A 173 25.19 -9.47 6.19
N VAL A 174 24.16 -8.69 5.82
CA VAL A 174 23.80 -8.45 4.42
C VAL A 174 24.91 -7.71 3.67
N ASP A 175 25.46 -6.64 4.24
CA ASP A 175 26.56 -5.88 3.65
C ASP A 175 27.81 -6.73 3.45
N TYR A 176 28.12 -7.61 4.40
CA TYR A 176 29.23 -8.54 4.29
C TYR A 176 29.01 -9.54 3.15
N ALA A 177 27.82 -10.16 3.07
CA ALA A 177 27.49 -11.11 2.01
C ALA A 177 27.52 -10.47 0.61
N LEU A 178 27.13 -9.21 0.48
CA LEU A 178 27.23 -8.45 -0.78
C LEU A 178 28.69 -8.23 -1.20
N LYS A 179 29.59 -7.95 -0.25
CA LYS A 179 31.02 -7.75 -0.50
C LYS A 179 31.80 -9.05 -0.73
N HIS A 180 31.29 -10.17 -0.23
CA HIS A 180 31.92 -11.49 -0.30
C HIS A 180 31.03 -12.49 -1.06
N PRO A 181 30.72 -12.28 -2.35
CA PRO A 181 29.74 -13.08 -3.08
C PRO A 181 30.15 -14.55 -3.30
N LYS A 182 31.41 -14.92 -2.99
CA LYS A 182 31.90 -16.29 -3.05
C LYS A 182 31.53 -17.09 -1.79
N GLU A 183 31.28 -16.42 -0.67
CA GLU A 183 30.89 -17.05 0.57
C GLU A 183 29.37 -17.24 0.60
N GLN A 184 28.92 -18.46 0.87
CA GLN A 184 27.50 -18.81 0.91
C GLN A 184 27.00 -18.81 2.35
N TRP A 185 26.58 -17.64 2.82
CA TRP A 185 25.93 -17.50 4.12
C TRP A 185 24.41 -17.55 3.98
N LEU A 186 23.74 -18.37 4.79
CA LEU A 186 22.29 -18.54 4.72
C LEU A 186 21.57 -17.92 5.93
N PHE A 187 20.52 -17.16 5.67
CA PHE A 187 19.60 -16.62 6.66
C PHE A 187 18.34 -17.51 6.76
N PRO A 188 17.83 -17.83 7.97
CA PRO A 188 18.31 -17.39 9.29
C PRO A 188 19.40 -18.29 9.89
N THR A 189 19.65 -19.48 9.33
CA THR A 189 20.42 -20.56 9.98
C THR A 189 21.85 -20.19 10.36
N ASP A 190 22.56 -19.40 9.55
CA ASP A 190 23.94 -19.01 9.80
C ASP A 190 24.05 -17.59 10.38
N PHE A 191 22.94 -16.96 10.78
CA PHE A 191 22.96 -15.59 11.31
C PHE A 191 23.91 -15.43 12.49
N GLU A 192 23.77 -16.24 13.53
CA GLU A 192 24.64 -16.17 14.71
C GLU A 192 26.12 -16.45 14.36
N LYS A 193 26.37 -17.43 13.48
CA LYS A 193 27.73 -17.77 13.03
C LYS A 193 28.37 -16.60 12.28
N LEU A 194 27.62 -15.96 11.39
CA LEU A 194 28.09 -14.81 10.63
C LEU A 194 28.29 -13.60 11.55
N VAL A 195 27.39 -13.34 12.50
CA VAL A 195 27.59 -12.29 13.50
C VAL A 195 28.86 -12.53 14.31
N LYS A 196 29.11 -13.77 14.75
CA LYS A 196 30.36 -14.15 15.42
C LYS A 196 31.58 -13.95 14.53
N HIS A 197 31.49 -14.34 13.25
CA HIS A 197 32.55 -14.12 12.25
C HIS A 197 32.86 -12.63 12.05
N LEU A 198 31.86 -11.76 12.16
CA LEU A 198 32.01 -10.30 12.08
C LEU A 198 32.50 -9.65 13.38
N GLY A 199 32.92 -10.43 14.38
CA GLY A 199 33.42 -9.93 15.67
C GLY A 199 32.38 -9.88 16.79
N GLY A 200 31.25 -10.55 16.62
CA GLY A 200 30.19 -10.64 17.62
C GLY A 200 29.05 -9.63 17.43
N PRO A 201 28.00 -9.76 18.27
CA PRO A 201 26.81 -8.92 18.20
C PRO A 201 27.13 -7.47 18.54
N LEU A 202 26.50 -6.53 17.85
CA LEU A 202 26.61 -5.11 18.19
C LEU A 202 25.94 -4.79 19.53
N LEU A 203 26.51 -3.82 20.24
CA LEU A 203 25.88 -3.28 21.45
C LEU A 203 24.57 -2.56 21.08
N VAL A 204 23.46 -3.06 21.64
CA VAL A 204 22.17 -2.39 21.52
C VAL A 204 22.21 -1.10 22.36
N THR A 205 21.91 0.02 21.71
CA THR A 205 21.81 1.33 22.36
C THR A 205 20.35 1.75 22.41
N HIS A 206 20.02 2.72 23.28
CA HIS A 206 18.66 3.26 23.36
C HIS A 206 18.14 3.75 21.99
N SER A 207 19.02 4.29 21.14
CA SER A 207 18.66 4.77 19.80
C SER A 207 18.22 3.67 18.83
N HIS A 208 18.57 2.41 19.11
CA HIS A 208 18.17 1.25 18.29
C HIS A 208 16.77 0.74 18.63
N LEU A 209 16.22 1.12 19.79
CA LEU A 209 14.90 0.64 20.24
C LEU A 209 13.80 1.03 19.25
N ASP A 210 12.83 0.14 19.06
CA ASP A 210 11.72 0.34 18.12
C ASP A 210 10.97 1.65 18.38
N SER A 211 10.77 1.99 19.65
CA SER A 211 10.11 3.23 20.06
C SER A 211 10.85 4.47 19.54
N GLN A 212 12.19 4.44 19.56
CA GLN A 212 13.01 5.50 19.01
C GLN A 212 13.00 5.51 17.49
N VAL A 213 13.06 4.33 16.84
CA VAL A 213 12.91 4.20 15.38
C VAL A 213 11.59 4.83 14.95
N PHE A 214 10.46 4.38 15.50
CA PHE A 214 9.15 4.90 15.11
C PHE A 214 9.02 6.40 15.40
N LYS A 215 9.50 6.89 16.56
CA LYS A 215 9.46 8.32 16.89
C LYS A 215 10.22 9.19 15.88
N ARG A 216 11.39 8.74 15.40
CA ARG A 216 12.16 9.45 14.35
C ARG A 216 11.36 9.58 13.06
N TYR A 217 10.81 8.47 12.58
CA TYR A 217 10.05 8.46 11.32
C TYR A 217 8.67 9.12 11.44
N ASP A 218 8.09 9.14 12.63
CA ASP A 218 6.84 9.85 12.90
C ASP A 218 6.99 11.37 12.72
N ALA A 219 8.12 11.92 13.18
CA ALA A 219 8.42 13.34 13.05
C ALA A 219 8.60 13.75 11.58
N LEU A 220 9.27 12.91 10.78
CA LEU A 220 9.45 13.14 9.34
C LEU A 220 8.11 13.14 8.61
N PHE A 221 7.22 12.20 8.95
CA PHE A 221 5.88 12.18 8.38
C PHE A 221 5.06 13.42 8.78
N LYS A 222 5.17 13.90 10.02
CA LYS A 222 4.48 15.15 10.43
C LYS A 222 5.02 16.37 9.68
N ALA A 223 6.31 16.39 9.36
CA ALA A 223 6.96 17.51 8.67
C ALA A 223 6.69 17.53 7.15
N HIS A 224 6.52 16.36 6.52
CA HIS A 224 6.44 16.23 5.05
C HIS A 224 5.17 15.55 4.56
N GLY A 225 4.29 15.12 5.47
CA GLY A 225 3.03 14.50 5.12
C GLY A 225 2.25 15.45 4.22
N PRO A 226 1.59 14.94 3.16
CA PRO A 226 0.70 15.75 2.35
C PRO A 226 -0.25 16.37 3.34
N GLY A 227 -0.19 17.70 3.49
CA GLY A 227 -1.03 18.41 4.45
C GLY A 227 -2.44 17.97 4.15
N ARG A 228 -2.97 17.02 4.94
CA ARG A 228 -4.38 16.66 4.87
C ARG A 228 -5.02 17.95 5.30
N LEU A 229 -5.42 18.76 4.32
CA LEU A 229 -6.32 19.87 4.55
C LEU A 229 -7.39 19.29 5.47
N PRO A 230 -7.56 19.87 6.67
CA PRO A 230 -8.40 19.28 7.70
C PRO A 230 -9.69 18.90 7.02
N ALA A 231 -10.03 17.61 7.03
CA ALA A 231 -11.21 17.12 6.35
C ALA A 231 -12.34 18.05 6.79
N LYS A 232 -12.83 18.90 5.88
CA LYS A 232 -13.94 19.80 6.16
C LYS A 232 -15.10 18.86 6.37
N TYR A 233 -15.25 18.45 7.64
CA TYR A 233 -16.33 17.61 8.08
C TYR A 233 -17.55 18.44 7.75
N ASN A 234 -18.25 18.05 6.68
CA ASN A 234 -19.57 18.57 6.36
C ASN A 234 -20.45 18.13 7.52
N LYS A 235 -20.40 18.91 8.60
CA LYS A 235 -21.34 18.91 9.70
C LYS A 235 -22.62 19.45 9.07
N LYS A 236 -23.31 18.60 8.30
CA LYS A 236 -24.72 18.82 7.97
C LYS A 236 -25.39 18.94 9.32
N ALA A 237 -25.70 20.18 9.68
CA ALA A 237 -26.58 20.49 10.78
C ALA A 237 -27.85 19.67 10.49
N LYS A 238 -28.06 18.64 11.30
CA LYS A 238 -29.33 17.95 11.38
C LYS A 238 -30.25 18.95 12.06
N THR A 239 -30.87 19.81 11.25
CA THR A 239 -31.96 20.67 11.70
C THR A 239 -33.11 19.73 12.05
N GLU A 240 -33.31 19.53 13.36
CA GLU A 240 -34.54 18.98 13.91
C GLU A 240 -35.65 19.98 13.59
N SER A 241 -36.57 19.61 12.71
CA SER A 241 -37.84 20.28 12.54
C SER A 241 -38.90 19.43 13.24
N GLU A 242 -39.06 19.64 14.54
CA GLU A 242 -40.36 19.56 15.19
C GLU A 242 -41.08 20.89 14.90
N ILE A 243 -42.30 20.82 14.37
CA ILE A 243 -43.43 21.72 14.66
C ILE A 243 -44.67 21.02 14.09
N ASP A 244 -45.53 20.59 15.01
CA ASP A 244 -46.93 20.27 14.78
C ASP A 244 -47.77 21.57 14.68
N THR A 245 -48.97 21.40 14.14
CA THR A 245 -50.23 22.14 14.38
C THR A 245 -50.65 23.28 13.44
N ASP A 246 -51.74 22.98 12.72
CA ASP A 246 -52.93 23.77 12.37
C ASP A 246 -52.85 25.28 12.08
N SER A 247 -53.33 25.65 10.89
CA SER A 247 -54.60 26.42 10.76
C SER A 247 -54.98 26.65 9.30
N ASN A 248 -56.26 26.44 9.00
CA ASN A 248 -57.01 26.95 7.84
C ASN A 248 -56.67 28.41 7.50
N THR A 249 -56.75 28.82 6.23
CA THR A 249 -57.63 29.90 5.72
C THR A 249 -57.52 29.98 4.20
N ASP A 250 -58.68 30.06 3.54
CA ASP A 250 -58.91 30.31 2.11
C ASP A 250 -58.21 31.59 1.58
N SER A 251 -57.86 31.59 0.28
CA SER A 251 -58.13 32.70 -0.64
C SER A 251 -57.60 32.37 -2.04
N ASP A 252 -58.52 32.25 -2.99
CA ASP A 252 -58.28 32.41 -4.42
C ASP A 252 -57.58 33.75 -4.72
N THR A 253 -56.71 33.81 -5.72
CA THR A 253 -56.87 34.67 -6.92
C THR A 253 -55.65 34.59 -7.84
N ASP A 254 -55.97 34.62 -9.13
CA ASP A 254 -55.13 34.61 -10.32
C ASP A 254 -54.05 35.70 -10.37
N THR A 255 -53.06 35.49 -11.24
CA THR A 255 -52.74 36.35 -12.42
C THR A 255 -51.24 36.46 -12.67
N GLU A 256 -50.81 35.77 -13.73
CA GLU A 256 -49.95 36.22 -14.83
C GLU A 256 -48.89 37.34 -14.64
N SER A 257 -47.70 37.01 -15.17
CA SER A 257 -46.96 37.81 -16.17
C SER A 257 -45.85 38.78 -15.72
N THR A 258 -44.62 38.38 -16.09
CA THR A 258 -43.71 39.10 -17.00
C THR A 258 -42.91 40.34 -16.53
N SER A 259 -41.63 40.33 -16.94
CA SER A 259 -40.70 41.44 -17.24
C SER A 259 -39.70 41.93 -16.18
N THR A 260 -38.43 41.60 -16.46
CA THR A 260 -37.17 42.38 -16.36
C THR A 260 -37.28 43.82 -16.91
N PRO A 261 -36.25 44.73 -16.86
CA PRO A 261 -34.95 44.79 -16.13
C PRO A 261 -34.55 46.18 -15.52
N GLU A 262 -33.44 46.21 -14.76
CA GLU A 262 -32.44 47.32 -14.57
C GLU A 262 -32.86 48.68 -13.92
N PRO A 263 -31.92 49.62 -13.57
CA PRO A 263 -30.60 49.55 -12.93
C PRO A 263 -30.37 50.58 -11.76
N LYS A 264 -29.33 50.35 -10.91
CA LYS A 264 -28.46 51.29 -10.10
C LYS A 264 -29.07 52.55 -9.43
N PRO A 265 -28.69 52.96 -8.18
CA PRO A 265 -27.29 53.31 -7.83
C PRO A 265 -26.87 53.21 -6.33
N LYS A 266 -25.54 53.32 -6.09
CA LYS A 266 -24.89 53.55 -4.77
C LYS A 266 -25.31 54.93 -4.19
N PRO A 267 -25.20 55.22 -2.87
CA PRO A 267 -23.91 55.72 -2.34
C PRO A 267 -23.61 55.56 -0.81
N LYS A 268 -22.30 55.48 -0.52
CA LYS A 268 -21.54 56.23 0.52
C LYS A 268 -21.80 56.01 2.03
N LYS A 269 -20.68 55.78 2.74
CA LYS A 269 -20.14 56.44 3.99
C LYS A 269 -19.69 55.40 5.02
N SER A 270 -18.39 55.24 5.29
CA SER A 270 -17.44 56.11 6.03
C SER A 270 -17.34 55.74 7.51
N ASN A 271 -16.10 55.45 7.95
CA ASN A 271 -15.43 55.82 9.23
C ASN A 271 -14.55 54.63 9.67
N LYS A 272 -13.21 54.66 9.60
CA LYS A 272 -12.22 55.58 10.18
C LYS A 272 -12.15 55.49 11.72
N ARG A 273 -11.11 54.82 12.22
CA ARG A 273 -10.25 55.13 13.41
C ARG A 273 -9.39 53.89 13.74
N THR A 274 -8.07 53.85 13.54
CA THR A 274 -6.92 54.50 14.22
C THR A 274 -6.77 54.21 15.72
N ALA A 275 -5.65 53.56 16.10
CA ALA A 275 -4.73 53.87 17.23
C ALA A 275 -3.93 52.59 17.63
N THR A 276 -2.64 52.42 17.29
CA THR A 276 -1.38 52.90 17.91
C THR A 276 -0.97 52.30 19.27
N ARG A 277 0.22 51.67 19.34
CA ARG A 277 1.35 51.86 20.31
C ARG A 277 2.48 50.83 20.02
N LYS A 278 3.68 51.23 19.57
CA LYS A 278 4.92 51.68 20.29
C LYS A 278 5.56 50.60 21.18
N THR A 279 6.66 49.92 20.80
CA THR A 279 8.12 50.23 20.85
C THR A 279 8.81 50.25 22.23
N LYS A 280 9.85 49.41 22.39
CA LYS A 280 11.25 49.64 22.89
C LYS A 280 11.91 48.27 23.19
N LYS A 281 13.02 47.87 22.54
CA LYS A 281 14.44 48.30 22.63
C LYS A 281 15.18 47.64 23.82
N VAL A 282 16.29 46.91 23.56
CA VAL A 282 17.63 47.08 24.18
C VAL A 282 18.67 46.18 23.46
N MET A 283 19.80 46.82 23.11
CA MET A 283 21.08 46.29 22.62
C MET A 283 21.88 45.60 23.73
N ARG A 284 22.78 44.66 23.36
CA ARG A 284 24.20 44.75 23.76
C ARG A 284 25.11 43.92 22.83
N GLU A 285 26.06 44.61 22.21
CA GLU A 285 27.28 44.03 21.63
C GLU A 285 28.32 43.78 22.73
N ALA A 286 29.24 42.82 22.49
CA ALA A 286 30.66 43.08 22.20
C ALA A 286 31.65 42.05 22.81
N ARG A 287 32.57 41.59 21.93
CA ARG A 287 33.98 41.18 22.17
C ARG A 287 34.23 39.91 23.02
N GLY A 288 35.16 39.01 22.71
CA GLY A 288 36.28 38.95 21.76
C GLY A 288 37.28 37.84 22.21
N SER A 289 38.29 37.56 21.38
CA SER A 289 39.51 36.75 21.65
C SER A 289 39.33 35.21 21.63
N ALA A 290 39.89 34.42 20.71
CA ALA A 290 41.27 34.22 20.25
C ALA A 290 42.17 33.43 21.21
N LEU A 291 42.81 32.40 20.63
CA LEU A 291 44.07 31.70 20.98
C LEU A 291 44.04 30.43 21.87
N THR A 292 44.41 29.32 21.20
CA THR A 292 45.45 28.31 21.55
C THR A 292 45.53 27.73 22.96
N GLY A 293 45.52 26.39 23.02
CA GLY A 293 46.70 25.66 23.50
C GLY A 293 46.55 24.78 24.76
N VAL A 294 46.71 23.47 24.52
CA VAL A 294 47.59 22.50 25.23
C VAL A 294 47.39 22.19 26.74
N ALA A 295 47.51 20.87 27.02
CA ALA A 295 47.77 20.17 28.29
C ALA A 295 46.60 20.10 29.29
N SER A 296 46.02 18.93 29.58
CA SER A 296 46.54 17.72 30.23
C SER A 296 46.85 17.87 31.73
N LEU A 297 46.32 16.88 32.46
CA LEU A 297 46.85 16.24 33.66
C LEU A 297 46.47 16.74 35.07
N SER A 298 46.06 15.71 35.83
CA SER A 298 46.27 15.48 37.27
C SER A 298 45.25 16.14 38.21
N GLN A 299 44.38 15.33 38.84
CA GLN A 299 44.57 14.56 40.09
C GLN A 299 44.28 15.38 41.35
N GLY A 300 43.53 14.75 42.27
CA GLY A 300 43.28 15.22 43.63
C GLY A 300 41.78 15.13 43.94
N LYS A 301 41.22 14.01 44.42
CA LYS A 301 41.46 13.32 45.70
C LYS A 301 41.23 14.24 46.92
N ARG A 302 40.03 14.11 47.50
CA ARG A 302 39.55 14.30 48.89
C ARG A 302 38.01 14.45 48.76
N GLY A 303 37.15 13.63 49.34
CA GLY A 303 37.21 12.96 50.63
C GLY A 303 36.40 13.78 51.64
N PHE A 304 35.50 13.08 52.35
CA PHE A 304 34.82 13.42 53.62
C PHE A 304 33.37 13.93 53.61
N ASP A 305 32.53 13.08 54.25
CA ASP A 305 31.42 13.26 55.20
C ASP A 305 30.29 14.27 54.90
N GLU A 306 29.02 13.87 54.89
CA GLU A 306 28.16 13.32 55.99
C GLU A 306 27.78 14.41 57.01
N MET A 307 26.52 14.33 57.48
CA MET A 307 25.74 15.28 58.31
C MET A 307 25.02 16.40 57.55
N GLU A 308 23.79 16.80 57.84
CA GLU A 308 22.69 16.28 58.66
C GLU A 308 21.49 17.21 58.36
N GLU A 309 20.28 16.71 58.60
CA GLU A 309 19.08 17.42 59.07
C GLU A 309 18.75 18.87 58.66
N GLY A 310 17.52 19.01 58.16
CA GLY A 310 16.53 19.86 58.81
C GLY A 310 16.58 21.35 58.50
N ASN A 311 15.63 21.81 57.68
CA ASN A 311 14.83 22.96 58.08
C ASN A 311 13.50 23.02 57.33
N ASP A 312 12.46 23.04 58.13
CA ASP A 312 11.13 23.53 57.80
C ASP A 312 11.23 24.94 57.23
N ASP A 313 10.47 25.22 56.17
CA ASP A 313 9.92 26.57 56.05
C ASP A 313 8.58 26.60 55.34
N GLU A 314 7.73 27.43 55.93
CA GLU A 314 6.29 27.48 55.81
C GLU A 314 5.80 28.19 54.54
N GLY A 315 4.54 27.91 54.21
CA GLY A 315 3.61 29.02 53.97
C GLY A 315 3.50 29.54 52.54
N GLY A 316 2.62 28.91 51.74
CA GLY A 316 2.27 29.40 50.41
C GLY A 316 0.86 29.06 49.94
N ARG A 317 -0.16 29.23 50.79
CA ARG A 317 -1.57 29.15 50.38
C ARG A 317 -1.86 30.07 49.19
N ARG A 318 -2.43 29.55 48.09
CA ARG A 318 -3.55 30.21 47.35
C ARG A 318 -4.18 29.34 46.25
N ARG A 319 -5.48 29.07 46.48
CA ARG A 319 -6.61 29.05 45.54
C ARG A 319 -6.78 27.88 44.57
N SER A 320 -7.44 26.88 45.13
CA SER A 320 -8.48 26.03 44.55
C SER A 320 -9.33 26.66 43.43
N GLY A 321 -9.51 25.89 42.35
CA GLY A 321 -10.50 26.15 41.31
C GLY A 321 -10.95 24.87 40.59
N ARG A 322 -12.00 24.24 41.13
CA ARG A 322 -13.04 23.51 40.40
C ARG A 322 -12.68 22.12 39.81
N VAL A 323 -12.64 21.11 40.69
CA VAL A 323 -12.79 19.69 40.34
C VAL A 323 -14.27 19.37 40.12
N LYS A 324 -14.61 18.80 38.96
CA LYS A 324 -15.95 18.27 38.65
C LYS A 324 -16.08 16.88 39.26
N LYS A 325 -17.22 16.66 39.92
CA LYS A 325 -17.65 15.44 40.62
C LYS A 325 -17.56 14.20 39.73
N ALA A 326 -16.90 13.16 40.23
CA ALA A 326 -17.07 11.78 39.80
C ALA A 326 -18.19 11.13 40.66
N PRO A 327 -19.04 10.26 40.10
CA PRO A 327 -19.99 9.49 40.89
C PRO A 327 -19.31 8.31 41.58
N VAL A 328 -19.65 8.18 42.86
CA VAL A 328 -19.38 7.06 43.76
C VAL A 328 -20.13 5.82 43.26
N TYR A 329 -19.43 4.70 43.12
CA TYR A 329 -20.06 3.38 43.08
C TYR A 329 -19.75 2.66 44.40
N PHE A 330 -20.80 2.12 44.99
CA PHE A 330 -20.80 1.31 46.20
C PHE A 330 -20.11 -0.03 45.94
N ASP A 331 -19.25 -0.42 46.88
CA ASP A 331 -18.87 -1.81 47.10
C ASP A 331 -20.09 -2.63 47.50
N ASN A 332 -20.23 -3.81 46.92
CA ASN A 332 -20.94 -4.94 47.51
C ASN A 332 -20.16 -6.20 47.13
N ASP A 333 -19.47 -6.75 48.13
CA ASP A 333 -19.13 -8.15 48.20
C ASP A 333 -20.43 -8.97 48.30
N ASP A 334 -20.58 -9.99 47.45
CA ASP A 334 -20.95 -11.32 47.96
C ASP A 334 -20.82 -12.40 46.88
N ALA A 335 -20.35 -13.55 47.34
CA ALA A 335 -20.09 -14.77 46.60
C ALA A 335 -21.38 -15.41 46.04
N THR A 336 -21.28 -16.14 44.92
CA THR A 336 -21.74 -17.55 44.83
C THR A 336 -21.37 -18.21 43.51
N ASP A 337 -20.92 -19.44 43.68
CA ASP A 337 -20.60 -20.50 42.74
C ASP A 337 -21.92 -21.15 42.24
N VAL A 338 -22.20 -21.13 40.93
CA VAL A 338 -23.25 -21.96 40.29
C VAL A 338 -22.86 -22.26 38.84
N GLU A 339 -22.60 -23.55 38.57
CA GLU A 339 -22.53 -24.16 37.25
C GLU A 339 -23.85 -24.01 36.44
N ILE A 340 -23.79 -24.33 35.13
CA ILE A 340 -24.93 -24.62 34.22
C ILE A 340 -25.44 -23.39 33.44
N MET A 341 -25.14 -23.28 32.13
CA MET A 341 -25.99 -23.85 31.08
C MET A 341 -25.56 -23.43 29.67
N ASP A 342 -25.46 -24.43 28.81
CA ASP A 342 -25.42 -24.40 27.36
C ASP A 342 -26.60 -23.59 26.79
N THR A 343 -26.34 -22.42 26.17
CA THR A 343 -27.36 -21.71 25.38
C THR A 343 -26.76 -21.11 24.10
N GLY A 344 -27.22 -21.64 22.97
CA GLY A 344 -26.85 -21.19 21.63
C GLY A 344 -27.33 -19.77 21.34
N TYR A 345 -26.37 -18.89 21.04
CA TYR A 345 -26.66 -17.54 20.55
C TYR A 345 -26.59 -17.51 19.02
N VAL A 346 -27.76 -17.38 18.39
CA VAL A 346 -27.90 -17.13 16.95
C VAL A 346 -27.80 -15.62 16.71
N THR A 347 -26.70 -15.16 16.12
CA THR A 347 -26.55 -13.76 15.70
C THR A 347 -27.28 -13.47 14.38
N PRO A 348 -27.88 -12.27 14.20
CA PRO A 348 -28.63 -11.92 12.99
C PRO A 348 -27.69 -11.54 11.84
N ARG A 349 -27.67 -12.37 10.78
CA ARG A 349 -26.97 -12.06 9.52
C ARG A 349 -27.63 -10.89 8.77
N LYS A 350 -27.06 -9.68 8.91
CA LYS A 350 -27.26 -8.60 7.92
C LYS A 350 -26.52 -8.97 6.62
N LYS A 351 -27.28 -9.44 5.63
CA LYS A 351 -26.79 -9.65 4.25
C LYS A 351 -26.42 -8.30 3.63
N ARG A 352 -25.12 -8.02 3.52
CA ARG A 352 -24.61 -6.94 2.66
C ARG A 352 -24.43 -7.52 1.26
N ASN A 353 -25.24 -7.06 0.31
CA ASN A 353 -25.10 -7.42 -1.11
C ASN A 353 -23.76 -6.90 -1.64
N LEU A 354 -22.80 -7.81 -1.83
CA LEU A 354 -21.60 -7.55 -2.61
C LEU A 354 -21.93 -7.79 -4.09
N SER A 355 -21.81 -6.74 -4.89
CA SER A 355 -21.84 -6.80 -6.35
C SER A 355 -20.75 -7.76 -6.84
N ARG A 356 -21.21 -8.80 -7.55
CA ARG A 356 -20.45 -9.93 -8.07
C ARG A 356 -19.57 -9.47 -9.23
N VAL A 357 -18.24 -9.57 -9.07
CA VAL A 357 -17.27 -9.48 -10.16
C VAL A 357 -17.35 -10.77 -10.98
N PRO A 358 -17.41 -10.72 -12.33
CA PRO A 358 -17.42 -11.92 -13.16
C PRO A 358 -16.05 -12.63 -13.15
N PRO A 359 -16.01 -13.97 -13.23
CA PRO A 359 -14.79 -14.75 -13.24
C PRO A 359 -14.09 -14.64 -14.61
N MET A 360 -12.76 -14.48 -14.61
CA MET A 360 -11.95 -14.59 -15.83
C MET A 360 -11.96 -16.03 -16.37
N PRO A 361 -11.91 -16.24 -17.69
CA PRO A 361 -11.77 -17.56 -18.29
C PRO A 361 -10.41 -18.17 -17.93
N LYS A 362 -10.41 -19.49 -17.70
CA LYS A 362 -9.20 -20.29 -17.54
C LYS A 362 -8.64 -20.57 -18.93
N GLU A 363 -7.36 -20.30 -19.12
CA GLU A 363 -6.61 -20.78 -20.28
C GLU A 363 -6.45 -22.29 -20.14
N GLU A 364 -6.89 -23.02 -21.17
CA GLU A 364 -6.62 -24.44 -21.36
C GLU A 364 -5.18 -24.57 -21.86
N GLU A 365 -4.37 -25.31 -21.10
CA GLU A 365 -3.00 -25.65 -21.47
C GLU A 365 -3.04 -26.54 -22.72
N SER A 366 -2.37 -26.07 -23.75
CA SER A 366 -2.17 -26.75 -25.03
C SER A 366 -1.34 -28.02 -24.81
N ASP A 367 -1.91 -29.12 -25.26
CA ASP A 367 -1.24 -30.37 -25.63
C ASP A 367 -0.01 -30.07 -26.50
N PHE A 368 1.15 -30.55 -26.06
CA PHE A 368 2.30 -30.76 -26.94
C PHE A 368 2.86 -32.14 -26.60
N GLU A 369 2.38 -33.14 -27.34
CA GLU A 369 2.97 -34.46 -27.42
C GLU A 369 4.39 -34.33 -28.00
N ALA A 370 5.40 -34.68 -27.20
CA ALA A 370 6.72 -35.04 -27.69
C ALA A 370 6.95 -36.50 -27.31
N THR A 371 6.70 -37.34 -28.31
CA THR A 371 7.08 -38.75 -28.41
C THR A 371 8.59 -38.86 -28.28
N GLU A 372 9.09 -39.53 -27.24
CA GLU A 372 10.38 -40.20 -27.30
C GLU A 372 10.26 -41.53 -26.57
N GLU A 373 10.20 -42.58 -27.40
CA GLU A 373 10.38 -43.98 -27.04
C GLU A 373 11.79 -44.15 -26.46
N LEU A 374 11.89 -44.85 -25.32
CA LEU A 374 13.03 -45.69 -25.01
C LEU A 374 12.53 -46.89 -24.19
N GLU A 375 12.56 -48.04 -24.86
CA GLU A 375 12.95 -49.38 -24.38
C GLU A 375 13.74 -49.35 -23.05
N SER A 376 13.72 -50.32 -22.15
CA SER A 376 13.07 -51.61 -21.97
C SER A 376 13.44 -52.03 -20.53
N ASP A 377 12.65 -52.89 -19.90
CA ASP A 377 13.11 -54.12 -19.26
C ASP A 377 12.20 -54.56 -18.10
N ASP A 378 11.93 -55.86 -18.18
CA ASP A 378 11.13 -56.71 -17.34
C ASP A 378 11.50 -56.65 -15.86
N GLU A 379 10.49 -56.62 -14.98
CA GLU A 379 10.52 -57.47 -13.78
C GLU A 379 9.10 -57.80 -13.30
N LYS A 380 8.64 -59.00 -13.68
CA LYS A 380 7.52 -59.72 -13.07
C LYS A 380 8.01 -60.44 -11.82
N LEU A 381 7.32 -60.30 -10.68
CA LEU A 381 7.22 -61.32 -9.60
C LEU A 381 6.06 -60.90 -8.63
N PRO A 382 5.49 -61.80 -7.80
CA PRO A 382 4.40 -62.68 -8.20
C PRO A 382 3.14 -62.55 -7.32
N ILE A 383 2.08 -63.19 -7.82
CA ILE A 383 0.80 -63.48 -7.20
C ILE A 383 1.01 -64.24 -5.88
N VAL A 384 0.39 -63.75 -4.80
CA VAL A 384 0.08 -64.53 -3.60
C VAL A 384 -1.43 -64.49 -3.43
N ASP A 385 -2.06 -65.60 -3.80
CA ASP A 385 -3.39 -65.97 -3.33
C ASP A 385 -3.24 -66.46 -1.89
N GLU A 386 -4.01 -65.89 -0.96
CA GLU A 386 -4.41 -66.64 0.23
C GLU A 386 -5.79 -66.20 0.73
N ALA A 387 -6.54 -67.22 1.10
CA ALA A 387 -7.99 -67.25 1.12
C ALA A 387 -8.59 -66.86 2.48
N ALA A 388 -9.90 -66.59 2.40
CA ALA A 388 -10.91 -66.83 3.42
C ALA A 388 -10.81 -66.06 4.74
N ASN A 389 -11.75 -65.13 4.94
CA ASN A 389 -12.67 -65.27 6.07
C ASN A 389 -14.00 -64.57 5.80
N ASP A 390 -15.05 -65.38 5.82
CA ASP A 390 -16.45 -65.00 5.92
C ASP A 390 -16.72 -64.28 7.25
N SER A 391 -17.43 -63.16 7.20
CA SER A 391 -18.46 -62.87 8.19
C SER A 391 -19.44 -61.81 7.67
N ASP A 392 -20.68 -62.27 7.52
CA ASP A 392 -21.93 -61.52 7.44
C ASP A 392 -21.92 -60.15 8.13
N PHE A 393 -22.40 -59.10 7.47
CA PHE A 393 -23.27 -58.12 8.14
C PHE A 393 -24.16 -57.34 7.17
N CYS A 394 -25.42 -57.19 7.59
CA CYS A 394 -26.60 -56.75 6.85
C CYS A 394 -26.50 -55.39 6.14
N THR A 395 -27.12 -55.33 4.96
CA THR A 395 -27.81 -54.14 4.43
C THR A 395 -28.95 -53.69 5.35
N PRO A 396 -29.27 -52.39 5.39
CA PRO A 396 -30.55 -52.03 4.80
C PRO A 396 -30.54 -50.79 3.92
N THR A 397 -31.42 -50.90 2.93
CA THR A 397 -31.92 -49.96 1.95
C THR A 397 -32.49 -48.68 2.55
N ALA A 398 -32.17 -47.52 1.96
CA ALA A 398 -33.05 -46.34 2.02
C ALA A 398 -32.90 -45.47 0.77
N ALA A 399 -34.05 -45.00 0.30
CA ALA A 399 -34.31 -44.41 -1.00
C ALA A 399 -34.13 -42.88 -1.05
N ARG A 400 -34.25 -42.36 -2.28
CA ARG A 400 -34.65 -40.98 -2.66
C ARG A 400 -33.64 -39.84 -2.45
N SER A 401 -33.09 -39.34 -3.55
CA SER A 401 -33.66 -38.18 -4.27
C SER A 401 -32.77 -37.76 -5.45
N ARG A 402 -33.28 -37.93 -6.68
CA ARG A 402 -32.73 -37.30 -7.89
C ARG A 402 -33.10 -35.82 -7.88
N ARG A 403 -32.11 -34.92 -7.93
CA ARG A 403 -32.29 -33.55 -8.42
C ARG A 403 -31.51 -33.40 -9.71
N LEU A 404 -32.26 -33.22 -10.80
CA LEU A 404 -31.75 -32.80 -12.10
C LEU A 404 -31.21 -31.38 -11.96
N ALA A 405 -29.89 -31.21 -12.15
CA ALA A 405 -29.29 -29.90 -12.34
C ALA A 405 -29.29 -29.60 -13.83
N SER A 406 -30.10 -28.61 -14.24
CA SER A 406 -30.06 -28.04 -15.59
C SER A 406 -28.78 -27.21 -15.74
N GLY A 407 -27.76 -27.80 -16.36
CA GLY A 407 -26.59 -27.06 -16.83
C GLY A 407 -26.99 -26.19 -18.02
N GLN A 408 -27.07 -24.88 -17.82
CA GLN A 408 -27.09 -23.95 -18.94
C GLN A 408 -25.70 -23.91 -19.57
N PHE A 409 -25.65 -24.31 -20.83
CA PHE A 409 -24.51 -24.17 -21.73
C PHE A 409 -24.07 -22.70 -21.77
N ILE A 410 -22.82 -22.41 -21.40
CA ILE A 410 -22.20 -21.09 -21.54
C ILE A 410 -21.74 -20.96 -23.01
N GLN A 411 -22.53 -20.26 -23.83
CA GLN A 411 -22.07 -19.82 -25.15
C GLN A 411 -20.98 -18.76 -24.96
N GLN A 412 -19.81 -18.97 -25.58
CA GLN A 412 -18.76 -17.97 -25.67
C GLN A 412 -19.31 -16.74 -26.43
N GLN A 413 -19.44 -15.61 -25.73
CA GLN A 413 -19.87 -14.35 -26.37
C GLN A 413 -18.70 -13.72 -27.11
N SER A 414 -18.94 -13.23 -28.33
CA SER A 414 -17.90 -12.61 -29.15
C SER A 414 -17.41 -11.27 -28.55
N PRO A 415 -16.15 -10.86 -28.80
CA PRO A 415 -15.60 -9.60 -28.30
C PRO A 415 -16.41 -8.35 -28.68
N ALA A 416 -17.12 -8.39 -29.81
CA ALA A 416 -18.01 -7.32 -30.25
C ALA A 416 -19.19 -7.12 -29.28
N ILE A 417 -19.80 -8.21 -28.79
CA ILE A 417 -20.89 -8.17 -27.81
C ILE A 417 -20.39 -7.62 -26.47
N LEU A 418 -19.15 -7.95 -26.10
CA LEU A 418 -18.53 -7.49 -24.86
C LEU A 418 -18.19 -5.99 -24.92
N MET A 419 -17.74 -5.49 -26.08
CA MET A 419 -17.58 -4.06 -26.38
C MET A 419 -18.91 -3.31 -26.36
N GLU A 420 -19.97 -3.90 -26.90
CA GLU A 420 -21.31 -3.30 -26.92
C GLU A 420 -21.94 -3.25 -25.52
N GLN A 421 -21.71 -4.28 -24.69
CA GLN A 421 -22.08 -4.27 -23.27
C GLN A 421 -21.30 -3.20 -22.48
N PHE A 422 -20.03 -2.95 -22.81
CA PHE A 422 -19.24 -1.87 -22.21
C PHE A 422 -19.78 -0.49 -22.60
N ARG A 423 -20.13 -0.29 -23.88
CA ARG A 423 -20.77 0.95 -24.37
C ARG A 423 -22.12 1.19 -23.71
N ALA A 424 -22.94 0.15 -23.59
CA ALA A 424 -24.23 0.22 -22.91
C ALA A 424 -24.08 0.50 -21.40
N GLY A 425 -23.07 -0.08 -20.74
CA GLY A 425 -22.77 0.17 -19.33
C GLY A 425 -22.33 1.60 -19.05
N LEU A 426 -21.56 2.21 -19.96
CA LEU A 426 -21.16 3.61 -19.87
C LEU A 426 -22.32 4.58 -20.20
N ALA A 427 -23.19 4.23 -21.15
CA ALA A 427 -24.38 5.01 -21.46
C ALA A 427 -25.43 4.97 -20.34
N ALA A 428 -25.51 3.85 -19.58
CA ALA A 428 -26.43 3.67 -18.47
C ALA A 428 -25.90 4.22 -17.13
N ALA A 429 -24.60 4.50 -17.03
CA ALA A 429 -24.02 5.13 -15.84
C ALA A 429 -24.43 6.59 -15.79
N LYS A 430 -25.39 6.92 -14.91
CA LYS A 430 -25.76 8.31 -14.61
C LYS A 430 -24.47 9.10 -14.30
N PRO A 431 -24.18 10.21 -14.98
CA PRO A 431 -22.95 10.94 -14.78
C PRO A 431 -22.87 11.33 -13.30
N ALA A 432 -21.85 10.82 -12.62
CA ALA A 432 -21.50 11.31 -11.30
C ALA A 432 -21.32 12.82 -11.46
N HIS A 433 -22.05 13.59 -10.67
CA HIS A 433 -22.09 15.05 -10.66
C HIS A 433 -20.66 15.58 -10.41
N LYS A 434 -19.81 15.59 -11.45
CA LYS A 434 -18.64 16.43 -11.51
C LYS A 434 -19.23 17.83 -11.52
N THR A 435 -19.00 18.58 -10.45
CA THR A 435 -19.13 20.02 -10.47
C THR A 435 -18.15 20.51 -11.53
N PHE A 436 -18.60 20.56 -12.77
CA PHE A 436 -18.02 21.42 -13.80
C PHE A 436 -17.94 22.79 -13.14
N MET A 437 -16.72 23.26 -12.88
CA MET A 437 -16.58 24.69 -12.65
C MET A 437 -16.96 25.31 -14.00
N ASP A 438 -17.96 26.18 -14.02
CA ASP A 438 -18.26 26.93 -15.23
C ASP A 438 -17.02 27.77 -15.55
N HIS A 439 -16.23 27.31 -16.53
CA HIS A 439 -15.06 28.03 -17.00
C HIS A 439 -15.54 29.36 -17.56
N THR A 440 -15.05 30.46 -17.01
CA THR A 440 -15.39 31.78 -17.53
C THR A 440 -15.03 31.83 -19.02
N PRO A 441 -15.86 32.42 -19.90
CA PRO A 441 -15.56 32.54 -21.32
C PRO A 441 -14.18 33.17 -21.60
N GLU A 442 -13.69 33.99 -20.66
CA GLU A 442 -12.35 34.58 -20.68
C GLU A 442 -11.22 33.55 -20.47
N MET A 443 -11.42 32.54 -19.61
CA MET A 443 -10.46 31.43 -19.45
C MET A 443 -10.40 30.56 -20.70
N VAL A 444 -11.55 30.23 -21.29
CA VAL A 444 -11.61 29.46 -22.54
C VAL A 444 -11.04 30.27 -23.70
N ALA A 445 -11.30 31.58 -23.76
CA ALA A 445 -10.71 32.48 -24.75
C ALA A 445 -9.20 32.66 -24.53
N ALA A 446 -8.72 32.71 -23.28
CA ALA A 446 -7.29 32.76 -22.97
C ALA A 446 -6.61 31.44 -23.33
N ALA A 447 -7.23 30.29 -23.06
CA ALA A 447 -6.74 28.98 -23.46
C ALA A 447 -6.72 28.81 -24.99
N ARG A 448 -7.71 29.36 -25.71
CA ARG A 448 -7.72 29.39 -27.18
C ARG A 448 -6.75 30.42 -27.77
N ALA A 449 -6.54 31.56 -27.11
CA ALA A 449 -5.53 32.54 -27.50
C ALA A 449 -4.09 32.02 -27.33
N TYR A 450 -3.91 30.81 -26.79
CA TYR A 450 -2.64 30.08 -26.78
C TYR A 450 -2.37 29.27 -28.07
N GLU A 451 -3.25 29.33 -29.09
CA GLU A 451 -3.14 28.71 -30.44
C GLU A 451 -1.80 28.92 -31.18
N HIS A 452 -0.89 29.73 -30.65
CA HIS A 452 0.42 30.04 -31.25
C HIS A 452 1.63 29.58 -30.43
N ARG A 453 1.46 28.75 -29.41
CA ARG A 453 2.63 28.12 -28.77
C ARG A 453 3.14 27.00 -29.66
N LEU A 454 4.08 27.36 -30.54
CA LEU A 454 5.00 26.37 -31.08
C LEU A 454 5.55 25.57 -29.90
N PRO A 455 5.42 24.23 -29.89
CA PRO A 455 5.99 23.42 -28.84
C PRO A 455 7.48 23.78 -28.76
N LEU A 456 8.03 23.97 -27.57
CA LEU A 456 9.48 24.25 -27.49
C LEU A 456 10.21 22.94 -27.79
N TYR A 457 11.24 23.01 -28.63
CA TYR A 457 12.09 21.87 -28.92
C TYR A 457 12.72 21.34 -27.62
N LEU A 458 12.42 20.10 -27.28
CA LEU A 458 13.06 19.41 -26.19
C LEU A 458 14.03 18.38 -26.76
N THR A 459 15.32 18.51 -26.44
CA THR A 459 16.32 17.53 -26.86
C THR A 459 15.97 16.17 -26.26
N PRO A 460 15.65 15.18 -27.09
CA PRO A 460 15.21 13.89 -26.59
C PRO A 460 16.42 13.07 -26.09
N PRO A 461 16.22 12.12 -25.17
CA PRO A 461 17.27 11.20 -24.77
C PRO A 461 17.78 10.38 -25.96
N ALA A 462 19.10 10.19 -26.03
CA ALA A 462 19.71 9.37 -27.06
C ALA A 462 19.34 7.90 -26.83
N LEU A 463 18.60 7.31 -27.77
CA LEU A 463 18.26 5.90 -27.73
C LEU A 463 19.42 5.05 -28.29
N SER A 464 19.64 3.87 -27.69
CA SER A 464 20.57 2.89 -28.25
C SER A 464 20.12 2.47 -29.65
N ALA A 465 21.07 2.40 -30.60
CA ALA A 465 20.82 1.92 -31.95
C ALA A 465 20.41 0.43 -31.97
N ASN A 466 20.86 -0.34 -30.98
CA ASN A 466 20.57 -1.78 -30.85
C ASN A 466 19.30 -2.05 -30.04
N ARG A 467 18.47 -1.05 -29.77
CA ARG A 467 17.20 -1.28 -29.05
C ARG A 467 16.28 -2.14 -29.90
N MET A 468 15.50 -3.01 -29.25
CA MET A 468 14.41 -3.70 -29.94
C MET A 468 13.37 -2.68 -30.38
N ILE A 469 13.03 -2.67 -31.66
CA ILE A 469 11.97 -1.88 -32.27
C ILE A 469 10.91 -2.83 -32.84
N ILE A 470 9.67 -2.36 -32.97
CA ILE A 470 8.67 -3.09 -33.76
C ILE A 470 8.97 -2.81 -35.22
N ASP A 471 9.40 -3.87 -35.91
CA ASP A 471 9.73 -3.89 -37.33
C ASP A 471 8.73 -4.79 -38.10
N PRO A 472 8.77 -4.83 -39.45
CA PRO A 472 7.87 -5.66 -40.24
C PRO A 472 7.94 -7.15 -39.89
N TYR A 473 9.06 -7.63 -39.34
CA TYR A 473 9.27 -9.03 -38.99
C TYR A 473 8.81 -9.38 -37.57
N THR A 474 8.50 -8.39 -36.73
CA THR A 474 8.08 -8.60 -35.33
C THR A 474 6.70 -8.03 -35.05
N VAL A 475 6.10 -7.26 -35.97
CA VAL A 475 4.78 -6.62 -35.81
C VAL A 475 3.68 -7.60 -35.40
N TYR A 476 3.69 -8.83 -35.95
CA TYR A 476 2.67 -9.84 -35.64
C TYR A 476 2.68 -10.30 -34.18
N LEU A 477 3.82 -10.20 -33.47
CA LEU A 477 3.93 -10.53 -32.05
C LEU A 477 3.22 -9.50 -31.16
N TYR A 478 2.99 -8.30 -31.67
CA TYR A 478 2.43 -7.17 -30.91
C TYR A 478 1.02 -6.78 -31.38
N ALA A 479 0.61 -7.23 -32.56
CA ALA A 479 -0.74 -7.06 -33.06
C ALA A 479 -1.77 -7.85 -32.23
N GLN A 480 -3.05 -7.54 -32.42
CA GLN A 480 -4.16 -8.33 -31.90
C GLN A 480 -4.38 -9.57 -32.76
N ASP A 481 -4.73 -10.68 -32.14
CA ASP A 481 -5.06 -11.90 -32.85
C ASP A 481 -6.23 -11.66 -33.82
N GLY A 482 -6.10 -12.22 -35.02
CA GLY A 482 -7.11 -12.11 -36.07
C GLY A 482 -6.95 -10.96 -37.06
N CYS A 483 -5.92 -10.11 -36.91
CA CYS A 483 -5.50 -9.17 -37.96
C CYS A 483 -5.07 -9.94 -39.22
N ARG A 484 -5.68 -9.63 -40.37
CA ARG A 484 -5.46 -10.38 -41.62
C ARG A 484 -4.47 -9.72 -42.57
N ASN A 485 -4.41 -8.39 -42.53
CA ASN A 485 -3.60 -7.58 -43.43
C ASN A 485 -2.46 -6.90 -42.67
N GLU A 486 -1.38 -6.56 -43.37
CA GLU A 486 -0.22 -5.88 -42.78
C GLU A 486 -0.61 -4.52 -42.15
N ASP A 487 -1.49 -3.76 -42.81
CA ASP A 487 -2.01 -2.49 -42.27
C ASP A 487 -2.77 -2.69 -40.95
N GLU A 488 -3.56 -3.76 -40.84
CA GLU A 488 -4.27 -4.09 -39.60
C GLU A 488 -3.30 -4.52 -38.50
N LEU A 489 -2.25 -5.26 -38.85
CA LEU A 489 -1.19 -5.65 -37.93
C LEU A 489 -0.50 -4.41 -37.34
N TRP A 490 -0.08 -3.48 -38.20
CA TRP A 490 0.56 -2.23 -37.76
C TRP A 490 -0.38 -1.34 -36.94
N ALA A 491 -1.62 -1.12 -37.41
CA ALA A 491 -2.60 -0.33 -36.69
C ALA A 491 -2.90 -0.92 -35.30
N SER A 492 -2.93 -2.25 -35.20
CA SER A 492 -3.17 -2.95 -33.94
C SER A 492 -1.95 -2.92 -33.01
N ALA A 493 -0.76 -3.22 -33.52
CA ALA A 493 0.49 -3.20 -32.75
C ALA A 493 0.84 -1.80 -32.21
N LEU A 494 0.59 -0.76 -33.01
CA LEU A 494 0.80 0.63 -32.65
C LEU A 494 -0.46 1.31 -32.06
N SER A 495 -1.51 0.54 -31.75
CA SER A 495 -2.70 1.12 -31.11
C SER A 495 -2.36 1.62 -29.71
N THR A 496 -2.70 2.87 -29.43
CA THR A 496 -2.53 3.53 -28.11
C THR A 496 -3.14 2.72 -26.96
N TYR A 497 -4.19 1.94 -27.25
CA TYR A 497 -4.94 1.18 -26.24
C TYR A 497 -4.69 -0.33 -26.27
N ARG A 498 -3.84 -0.84 -27.18
CA ARG A 498 -3.59 -2.28 -27.36
C ARG A 498 -3.22 -2.99 -26.05
N PHE A 499 -2.41 -2.34 -25.23
CA PHE A 499 -1.88 -2.87 -23.97
C PHE A 499 -2.51 -2.23 -22.72
N GLY A 500 -3.61 -1.48 -22.89
CA GLY A 500 -4.28 -0.78 -21.79
C GLY A 500 -3.46 0.40 -21.21
N GLY A 501 -2.54 0.98 -21.98
CA GLY A 501 -1.65 2.07 -21.56
C GLY A 501 -0.22 1.87 -22.06
N PRO A 502 0.77 2.56 -21.46
CA PRO A 502 2.18 2.40 -21.81
C PRO A 502 2.67 0.99 -21.48
N ARG A 503 3.52 0.44 -22.35
CA ARG A 503 4.14 -0.86 -22.11
C ARG A 503 5.17 -0.81 -20.98
N ARG A 504 5.18 -1.86 -20.16
CA ARG A 504 6.13 -2.02 -19.03
C ARG A 504 7.40 -2.79 -19.39
N HIS A 505 7.51 -3.28 -20.62
CA HIS A 505 8.61 -4.11 -21.07
C HIS A 505 8.90 -3.82 -22.55
N SER A 506 10.16 -4.03 -22.94
CA SER A 506 10.63 -3.84 -24.31
C SER A 506 9.90 -4.75 -25.31
N PRO A 507 9.81 -4.37 -26.59
CA PRO A 507 10.24 -3.09 -27.18
C PRO A 507 9.31 -1.92 -26.81
N PHE A 508 9.87 -0.83 -26.30
CA PHE A 508 9.10 0.38 -26.02
C PHE A 508 8.77 1.06 -27.36
N ARG A 509 7.49 1.30 -27.62
CA ARG A 509 7.05 1.89 -28.90
C ARG A 509 7.41 3.36 -28.94
N GLU A 510 7.74 3.88 -30.12
CA GLU A 510 7.90 5.32 -30.31
C GLU A 510 6.53 6.03 -30.25
N LEU A 511 6.41 7.04 -29.38
CA LEU A 511 5.11 7.67 -29.09
C LEU A 511 4.49 8.34 -30.32
N TYR A 512 5.30 8.92 -31.20
CA TYR A 512 4.82 9.59 -32.42
C TYR A 512 4.19 8.62 -33.43
N ARG A 513 4.57 7.33 -33.38
CA ARG A 513 4.05 6.26 -34.26
C ARG A 513 2.73 5.68 -33.76
N LEU A 514 2.34 5.94 -32.52
CA LEU A 514 1.11 5.39 -31.95
C LEU A 514 -0.13 6.00 -32.61
N THR A 515 -1.24 5.26 -32.62
CA THR A 515 -2.52 5.80 -33.12
C THR A 515 -2.99 6.98 -32.27
N GLU A 516 -3.81 7.87 -32.85
CA GLU A 516 -4.31 9.02 -32.10
C GLU A 516 -5.13 8.57 -30.88
N PRO A 517 -4.83 9.09 -29.67
CA PRO A 517 -5.69 8.85 -28.52
C PRO A 517 -7.12 9.34 -28.79
N MET A 518 -8.11 8.68 -28.18
CA MET A 518 -9.50 9.09 -28.32
C MET A 518 -9.70 10.53 -27.81
N VAL A 519 -10.55 11.30 -28.50
CA VAL A 519 -10.78 12.74 -28.21
C VAL A 519 -11.22 13.00 -26.76
N TRP A 520 -11.95 12.06 -26.15
CA TRP A 520 -12.39 12.17 -24.75
C TRP A 520 -11.34 11.71 -23.72
N ASP A 521 -10.26 11.07 -24.15
CA ASP A 521 -9.19 10.63 -23.27
C ASP A 521 -8.23 11.79 -23.00
N THR A 522 -8.36 12.36 -21.81
CA THR A 522 -7.55 13.45 -21.28
C THR A 522 -6.57 12.95 -20.21
N SER A 523 -6.30 11.64 -20.18
CA SER A 523 -5.30 11.07 -19.27
C SER A 523 -3.89 11.57 -19.59
N ASP A 524 -3.00 11.54 -18.59
CA ASP A 524 -1.59 11.91 -18.76
C ASP A 524 -0.91 11.11 -19.88
N TRP A 525 -1.31 9.84 -20.06
CA TRP A 525 -0.83 8.98 -21.13
C TRP A 525 -1.22 9.50 -22.52
N ALA A 526 -2.51 9.77 -22.74
CA ALA A 526 -3.00 10.29 -24.01
C ALA A 526 -2.33 11.63 -24.35
N GLU A 527 -2.20 12.49 -23.35
CA GLU A 527 -1.57 13.78 -23.53
C GLU A 527 -0.06 13.70 -23.83
N ASN A 528 0.67 12.76 -23.24
CA ASN A 528 2.08 12.55 -23.56
C ASN A 528 2.28 12.09 -25.01
N ILE A 529 1.34 11.30 -25.55
CA ILE A 529 1.34 10.90 -26.96
C ILE A 529 1.10 12.12 -27.85
N ARG A 530 0.06 12.93 -27.57
CA ARG A 530 -0.24 14.15 -28.33
C ARG A 530 0.95 15.11 -28.36
N TRP A 531 1.55 15.35 -27.21
CA TRP A 531 2.75 16.18 -27.09
C TRP A 531 3.92 15.64 -27.93
N ALA A 532 4.18 14.32 -27.87
CA ALA A 532 5.25 13.70 -28.64
C ALA A 532 5.00 13.78 -30.16
N LYS A 533 3.74 13.68 -30.59
CA LYS A 533 3.35 13.88 -32.00
C LYS A 533 3.55 15.31 -32.46
N GLU A 534 3.24 16.31 -31.62
CA GLU A 534 3.56 17.71 -31.93
C GLU A 534 5.06 17.95 -32.06
N GLN A 535 5.88 17.38 -31.17
CA GLN A 535 7.34 17.47 -31.29
C GLN A 535 7.86 16.82 -32.58
N TYR A 536 7.28 15.69 -32.98
CA TYR A 536 7.63 15.05 -34.25
C TYR A 536 7.20 15.90 -35.45
N LYS A 537 5.99 16.47 -35.43
CA LYS A 537 5.44 17.30 -36.50
C LYS A 537 6.27 18.57 -36.71
N GLU A 538 6.66 19.25 -35.63
CA GLU A 538 7.36 20.55 -35.70
C GLU A 538 8.89 20.40 -35.80
N PHE A 539 9.47 19.34 -35.22
CA PHE A 539 10.93 19.20 -35.10
C PHE A 539 11.51 17.88 -35.62
N GLY A 540 10.67 16.93 -36.05
CA GLY A 540 11.14 15.61 -36.51
C GLY A 540 11.73 14.74 -35.39
N VAL A 541 11.30 14.93 -34.15
CA VAL A 541 11.80 14.16 -32.99
C VAL A 541 11.15 12.78 -32.92
N GLU A 542 11.94 11.71 -33.17
CA GLU A 542 11.45 10.32 -33.23
C GLU A 542 11.74 9.48 -31.97
N THR A 543 12.49 10.02 -31.01
CA THR A 543 13.12 9.23 -29.93
C THR A 543 12.34 9.20 -28.63
N TRP A 544 11.17 9.86 -28.55
CA TRP A 544 10.27 9.70 -27.41
C TRP A 544 9.57 8.34 -27.48
N THR A 545 9.62 7.58 -26.39
CA THR A 545 9.11 6.20 -26.33
C THR A 545 8.27 5.98 -25.08
N GLU A 546 7.63 4.81 -24.99
CA GLU A 546 6.88 4.35 -23.81
C GLU A 546 7.73 4.11 -22.55
N TYR A 547 9.03 4.42 -22.58
CA TYR A 547 9.90 4.24 -21.43
C TYR A 547 9.47 5.18 -20.27
N ASP A 548 9.39 4.66 -19.04
CA ASP A 548 8.87 5.42 -17.89
C ASP A 548 9.60 6.76 -17.70
N ASP A 549 10.93 6.79 -17.82
CA ASP A 549 11.72 8.02 -17.69
C ASP A 549 11.36 9.06 -18.78
N HIS A 550 11.01 8.59 -19.99
CA HIS A 550 10.59 9.47 -21.09
C HIS A 550 9.22 10.09 -20.77
N LEU A 551 8.26 9.27 -20.32
CA LEU A 551 6.93 9.73 -19.96
C LEU A 551 6.96 10.71 -18.78
N ASP A 552 7.76 10.44 -17.77
CA ASP A 552 7.95 11.34 -16.62
C ASP A 552 8.60 12.66 -17.03
N CYS A 553 9.56 12.62 -17.96
CA CYS A 553 10.19 13.81 -18.51
C CYS A 553 9.19 14.69 -19.27
N ILE A 554 8.40 14.09 -20.17
CA ILE A 554 7.35 14.77 -20.92
C ILE A 554 6.31 15.37 -19.98
N THR A 555 5.83 14.60 -19.01
CA THR A 555 4.83 15.06 -18.02
C THR A 555 5.35 16.25 -17.24
N ARG A 556 6.56 16.17 -16.68
CA ARG A 556 7.20 17.27 -15.96
C ARG A 556 7.33 18.51 -16.82
N TRP A 557 7.70 18.34 -18.09
CA TRP A 557 7.87 19.43 -19.02
C TRP A 557 6.55 20.12 -19.37
N ARG A 558 5.51 19.35 -19.69
CA ARG A 558 4.16 19.85 -19.94
C ARG A 558 3.62 20.64 -18.76
N MET A 559 3.80 20.13 -17.54
CA MET A 559 3.42 20.85 -16.32
C MET A 559 4.18 22.17 -16.14
N GLN A 560 5.49 22.19 -16.43
CA GLN A 560 6.31 23.40 -16.30
C GLN A 560 5.94 24.47 -17.34
N THR A 561 5.60 24.07 -18.56
CA THR A 561 5.24 24.99 -19.64
C THR A 561 3.75 25.28 -19.72
N MET A 562 2.94 24.62 -18.87
CA MET A 562 1.49 24.62 -18.94
C MET A 562 0.99 24.22 -20.34
N TRP A 563 1.70 23.30 -21.00
CA TRP A 563 1.24 22.72 -22.26
C TRP A 563 0.09 21.76 -21.97
N VAL A 564 -0.98 21.89 -22.74
CA VAL A 564 -2.18 21.03 -22.73
C VAL A 564 -2.68 20.89 -24.16
N SER A 565 -3.26 19.75 -24.51
CA SER A 565 -3.86 19.54 -25.83
C SER A 565 -5.18 20.30 -26.03
N GLU A 566 -5.61 20.42 -27.28
CA GLU A 566 -6.93 20.94 -27.64
C GLU A 566 -8.07 20.08 -27.07
N GLU A 567 -7.89 18.76 -26.96
CA GLU A 567 -8.86 17.84 -26.37
C GLU A 567 -9.10 18.16 -24.89
N VAL A 568 -8.03 18.44 -24.17
CA VAL A 568 -8.08 18.88 -22.77
C VAL A 568 -8.81 20.21 -22.63
N ILE A 569 -8.54 21.17 -23.50
CA ILE A 569 -9.22 22.47 -23.51
C ILE A 569 -10.72 22.27 -23.80
N CYS A 570 -11.05 21.43 -24.79
CA CYS A 570 -12.43 21.10 -25.15
C CYS A 570 -13.18 20.36 -24.03
N ALA A 571 -12.48 19.55 -23.23
CA ALA A 571 -13.05 18.83 -22.10
C ALA A 571 -13.33 19.72 -20.88
N GLY A 572 -12.98 21.01 -20.93
CA GLY A 572 -13.19 21.98 -19.85
C GLY A 572 -12.06 21.96 -18.83
N MET A 573 -10.83 22.25 -19.27
CA MET A 573 -9.77 22.76 -18.39
C MET A 573 -9.76 24.29 -18.37
#